data_AF-A0A662THI0-F1
#
_entry.id   AF-A0A662THI0-F1
#
_cell.length_a   1.000
_cell.length_b   1.000
_cell.length_c   1.000
_cell.angle_alpha   90.00
_cell.angle_beta   90.00
_cell.angle_gamma   90.00
#
_symmetry.space_group_name_H-M   'P 1'
#
loop_
_entity.id
_entity.type
_entity.pdbx_description
1 polymer ?
#
loop_
_entity_poly.entity_id
_entity_poly.type
_entity_poly.pdbx_seq_one_letter_code
_entity_poly.pdbx_strand_id
1 'polypeptide(L)'
;MRFNRKRLLVVSAIIIISIAAIAVAPMFLVPDISSQIEIVLFKVDAIQVENELHLRANVKIINKSNYRITIKNVEIRYEEIVNEIIASAAYTLRENSASNLTVIFKASNKLLERTVNRLLKGEEIRVMLSGAVEGRASILGLSTKIERPFEREFIVSPDEVRLPYLKEISGITVSRGDRLIAAAIIENPLDLSFNVTGGDFTAYAQNDPIAEGRVIPTRLRPRFDNRIVVNITKLFNPERVFDVESVHVKVYPIVVLGETKLTLQYETDVELDLEINISNLQGKVLELNKTREYEAVAKIELYGKIMSKMMNILRLPILNGSFKVYFNQSEIGQAILLNKTILNVFGGELEGIAYARIFSNQPIDTLIADIVGKYVLMGAYELEIEFTFLGEKVMESFPELYPLMAASVKWNFSSPSIVTPPISDPSQIPDWIKIVSRITVENKFHVSLTILRAIGRAYDSRKYILSVFENDIGKIIEGESTGTFTLEAYLNRTAVNYLKDNYQRGRVLEAMIYIDLTVHGKLSNLPFTITFSEIPLYIYVTLPYDP
;
A
#
# COMPACT_ATOMS: atom_id res chain seq x y z
N MET A 1 -28.49 51.18 -86.69
CA MET A 1 -27.49 50.48 -85.87
C MET A 1 -28.08 49.18 -85.35
N ARG A 2 -27.66 48.02 -85.90
CA ARG A 2 -28.11 46.70 -85.42
C ARG A 2 -27.30 46.33 -84.17
N PHE A 3 -27.91 46.41 -82.99
CA PHE A 3 -27.29 45.89 -81.76
C PHE A 3 -27.16 44.37 -81.87
N ASN A 4 -25.92 43.89 -81.89
CA ASN A 4 -25.59 42.50 -82.13
C ASN A 4 -25.94 41.68 -80.88
N ARG A 5 -27.10 40.98 -80.90
CA ARG A 5 -27.63 40.18 -79.77
C ARG A 5 -26.61 39.22 -79.14
N LYS A 6 -25.66 38.70 -79.90
CA LYS A 6 -24.55 37.86 -79.39
C LYS A 6 -23.57 38.63 -78.50
N ARG A 7 -23.24 39.90 -78.83
CA ARG A 7 -22.41 40.75 -77.96
C ARG A 7 -23.15 41.14 -76.68
N LEU A 8 -24.45 41.40 -76.75
CA LEU A 8 -25.26 41.71 -75.57
C LEU A 8 -25.36 40.51 -74.62
N LEU A 9 -25.58 39.30 -75.14
CA LEU A 9 -25.60 38.06 -74.35
C LEU A 9 -24.25 37.75 -73.71
N VAL A 10 -23.14 37.96 -74.43
CA VAL A 10 -21.78 37.75 -73.89
C VAL A 10 -21.45 38.80 -72.81
N VAL A 11 -21.81 40.07 -73.02
CA VAL A 11 -21.61 41.12 -72.01
C VAL A 11 -22.49 40.89 -70.77
N SER A 12 -23.76 40.50 -70.95
CA SER A 12 -24.64 40.15 -69.83
C SER A 12 -24.17 38.88 -69.10
N ALA A 13 -23.67 37.86 -69.81
CA ALA A 13 -23.10 36.67 -69.20
C ALA A 13 -21.82 36.99 -68.42
N ILE A 14 -20.93 37.84 -68.95
CA ILE A 14 -19.74 38.31 -68.24
C ILE A 14 -20.13 39.12 -67.01
N ILE A 15 -21.15 39.98 -67.08
CA ILE A 15 -21.65 40.75 -65.94
C ILE A 15 -22.27 39.82 -64.89
N ILE A 16 -23.08 38.83 -65.29
CA ILE A 16 -23.68 37.85 -64.37
C ILE A 16 -22.61 36.96 -63.73
N ILE A 17 -21.62 36.49 -64.50
CA ILE A 17 -20.48 35.72 -64.00
C ILE A 17 -19.60 36.58 -63.09
N SER A 18 -19.43 37.87 -63.38
CA SER A 18 -18.66 38.79 -62.54
C SER A 18 -19.40 39.14 -61.24
N ILE A 19 -20.73 39.34 -61.29
CA ILE A 19 -21.57 39.56 -60.11
C ILE A 19 -21.63 38.28 -59.27
N ALA A 20 -21.75 37.10 -59.89
CA ALA A 20 -21.67 35.82 -59.20
C ALA A 20 -20.28 35.57 -58.62
N ALA A 21 -19.20 35.91 -59.33
CA ALA A 21 -17.83 35.82 -58.82
C ALA A 21 -17.59 36.80 -57.66
N ILE A 22 -18.16 38.01 -57.68
CA ILE A 22 -18.10 38.97 -56.57
C ILE A 22 -18.98 38.51 -55.38
N ALA A 23 -20.08 37.80 -55.63
CA ALA A 23 -20.93 37.23 -54.59
C ALA A 23 -20.33 35.97 -53.95
N VAL A 24 -19.52 35.20 -54.68
CA VAL A 24 -18.91 33.94 -54.22
C VAL A 24 -17.44 34.10 -53.79
N ALA A 25 -16.70 35.10 -54.30
CA ALA A 25 -15.33 35.44 -53.84
C ALA A 25 -15.20 35.65 -52.31
N PRO A 26 -16.19 36.23 -51.60
CA PRO A 26 -16.23 36.28 -50.15
C PRO A 26 -16.08 34.90 -49.47
N MET A 27 -16.60 33.83 -50.08
CA MET A 27 -16.49 32.47 -49.52
C MET A 27 -15.10 31.85 -49.71
N PHE A 28 -14.30 32.35 -50.65
CA PHE A 28 -12.92 31.89 -50.92
C PHE A 28 -11.83 32.77 -50.29
N LEU A 29 -12.16 34.02 -49.90
CA LEU A 29 -11.24 34.99 -49.29
C LEU A 29 -11.24 34.96 -47.75
N VAL A 30 -12.23 34.33 -47.13
CA VAL A 30 -12.27 34.18 -45.68
C VAL A 30 -11.44 32.95 -45.29
N PRO A 31 -10.27 33.10 -44.66
CA PRO A 31 -9.54 31.96 -44.09
C PRO A 31 -10.48 31.24 -43.14
N ASP A 32 -10.45 29.91 -43.16
CA ASP A 32 -11.39 29.06 -42.44
C ASP A 32 -11.51 29.50 -40.98
N ILE A 33 -12.57 30.24 -40.64
CA ILE A 33 -12.73 30.86 -39.31
C ILE A 33 -12.70 29.77 -38.23
N SER A 34 -13.10 28.54 -38.57
CA SER A 34 -13.01 27.39 -37.67
C SER A 34 -11.56 27.04 -37.30
N SER A 35 -10.61 27.16 -38.24
CA SER A 35 -9.17 26.97 -38.00
C SER A 35 -8.54 28.07 -37.13
N GLN A 36 -9.22 29.20 -36.99
CA GLN A 36 -8.81 30.35 -36.18
C GLN A 36 -9.48 30.36 -34.79
N ILE A 37 -10.24 29.31 -34.47
CA ILE A 37 -10.83 29.12 -33.16
C ILE A 37 -10.12 27.95 -32.51
N GLU A 38 -9.43 28.24 -31.42
CA GLU A 38 -8.79 27.22 -30.62
C GLU A 38 -9.64 26.92 -29.40
N ILE A 39 -9.91 25.65 -29.17
CA ILE A 39 -10.67 25.17 -28.03
C ILE A 39 -9.78 24.26 -27.20
N VAL A 40 -9.60 24.61 -25.94
CA VAL A 40 -8.74 23.90 -24.99
C VAL A 40 -9.59 23.42 -23.84
N LEU A 41 -9.71 22.11 -23.65
CA LEU A 41 -10.30 21.54 -22.44
C LEU A 41 -9.27 21.64 -21.31
N PHE A 42 -9.63 22.28 -20.21
CA PHE A 42 -8.76 22.44 -19.06
C PHE A 42 -8.95 21.36 -18.01
N LYS A 43 -10.20 20.99 -17.79
CA LYS A 43 -10.58 20.13 -16.67
C LYS A 43 -11.96 19.56 -16.92
N VAL A 44 -12.11 18.27 -16.63
CA VAL A 44 -13.41 17.63 -16.44
C VAL A 44 -13.51 17.20 -14.98
N ASP A 45 -14.57 17.59 -14.29
CA ASP A 45 -14.86 17.12 -12.94
C ASP A 45 -16.32 16.69 -12.77
N ALA A 46 -16.54 15.76 -11.85
CA ALA A 46 -17.88 15.37 -11.45
C ALA A 46 -18.40 16.35 -10.39
N ILE A 47 -19.59 16.90 -10.60
CA ILE A 47 -20.27 17.82 -9.68
C ILE A 47 -21.65 17.31 -9.34
N GLN A 48 -22.14 17.65 -8.15
CA GLN A 48 -23.53 17.43 -7.79
C GLN A 48 -24.32 18.69 -8.13
N VAL A 49 -25.39 18.54 -8.92
CA VAL A 49 -26.40 19.58 -9.11
C VAL A 49 -27.70 19.02 -8.57
N GLU A 50 -28.26 19.70 -7.57
CA GLU A 50 -29.40 19.20 -6.79
C GLU A 50 -29.09 17.80 -6.21
N ASN A 51 -29.69 16.74 -6.75
CA ASN A 51 -29.55 15.36 -6.28
C ASN A 51 -28.96 14.41 -7.35
N GLU A 52 -28.43 14.94 -8.45
CA GLU A 52 -27.88 14.12 -9.53
C GLU A 52 -26.38 14.41 -9.72
N LEU A 53 -25.64 13.39 -10.14
CA LEU A 53 -24.24 13.54 -10.55
C LEU A 53 -24.19 14.03 -12.00
N HIS A 54 -23.56 15.19 -12.18
CA HIS A 54 -23.27 15.78 -13.47
C HIS A 54 -21.77 15.79 -13.74
N LEU A 55 -21.40 15.87 -15.00
CA LEU A 55 -20.03 16.16 -15.40
C LEU A 55 -19.95 17.62 -15.81
N ARG A 56 -18.87 18.28 -15.38
CA ARG A 56 -18.55 19.65 -15.70
C ARG A 56 -17.25 19.70 -16.49
N ALA A 57 -17.32 20.18 -17.72
CA ALA A 57 -16.16 20.46 -18.56
C ALA A 57 -15.86 21.96 -18.54
N ASN A 58 -14.64 22.32 -18.16
CA ASN A 58 -14.14 23.69 -18.24
C ASN A 58 -13.28 23.84 -19.50
N VAL A 59 -13.72 24.70 -20.39
CA VAL A 59 -13.16 24.85 -21.73
C VAL A 59 -12.72 26.29 -21.93
N LYS A 60 -11.49 26.52 -22.40
CA LYS A 60 -11.10 27.81 -22.99
C LYS A 60 -11.51 27.82 -24.44
N ILE A 61 -12.11 28.91 -24.86
CA ILE A 61 -12.29 29.19 -26.28
C ILE A 61 -11.53 30.45 -26.60
N ILE A 62 -10.63 30.35 -27.58
CA ILE A 62 -9.75 31.41 -28.04
C ILE A 62 -10.17 31.77 -29.45
N ASN A 63 -10.69 32.98 -29.62
CA ASN A 63 -10.95 33.55 -30.93
C ASN A 63 -9.67 34.24 -31.43
N LYS A 64 -8.94 33.59 -32.35
CA LYS A 64 -7.77 34.19 -33.02
C LYS A 64 -8.16 34.93 -34.30
N SER A 65 -9.46 35.02 -34.60
CA SER A 65 -9.94 35.75 -35.77
C SER A 65 -10.08 37.23 -35.47
N ASN A 66 -10.06 38.03 -36.55
CA ASN A 66 -10.33 39.46 -36.51
C ASN A 66 -11.83 39.78 -36.47
N TYR A 67 -12.68 38.79 -36.25
CA TYR A 67 -14.13 38.92 -36.26
C TYR A 67 -14.74 38.51 -34.93
N ARG A 68 -15.89 39.09 -34.58
CA ARG A 68 -16.71 38.60 -33.49
C ARG A 68 -17.36 37.28 -33.88
N ILE A 69 -17.24 36.27 -33.02
CA ILE A 69 -17.81 34.94 -33.25
C ILE A 69 -18.87 34.62 -32.20
N THR A 70 -19.85 33.82 -32.55
CA THR A 70 -20.86 33.27 -31.64
C THR A 70 -20.84 31.76 -31.75
N ILE A 71 -20.69 31.08 -30.63
CA ILE A 71 -20.63 29.62 -30.56
C ILE A 71 -22.01 29.13 -30.13
N LYS A 72 -22.55 28.16 -30.86
CA LYS A 72 -23.87 27.58 -30.64
C LYS A 72 -23.80 26.06 -30.76
N ASN A 73 -24.85 25.40 -30.25
CA ASN A 73 -25.06 23.96 -30.40
C ASN A 73 -23.82 23.15 -29.99
N VAL A 74 -23.20 23.52 -28.88
CA VAL A 74 -22.03 22.80 -28.36
C VAL A 74 -22.52 21.46 -27.80
N GLU A 75 -21.96 20.38 -28.34
CA GLU A 75 -22.21 18.99 -28.01
C GLU A 75 -20.94 18.37 -27.43
N ILE A 76 -21.09 17.51 -26.42
CA ILE A 76 -20.01 16.67 -25.91
C ILE A 76 -20.41 15.22 -26.09
N ARG A 77 -19.61 14.44 -26.81
CA ARG A 77 -19.76 13.00 -26.98
C ARG A 77 -18.68 12.29 -26.17
N TYR A 78 -19.09 11.23 -25.51
CA TYR A 78 -18.19 10.32 -24.81
C TYR A 78 -18.09 9.04 -25.64
N GLU A 79 -16.94 8.83 -26.26
CA GLU A 79 -16.69 7.68 -27.14
C GLU A 79 -17.75 7.51 -28.26
N GLU A 80 -18.17 6.27 -28.54
CA GLU A 80 -19.14 5.91 -29.58
C GLU A 80 -20.61 6.14 -29.17
N ILE A 81 -20.88 6.56 -27.92
CA ILE A 81 -22.24 6.78 -27.43
C ILE A 81 -22.60 8.26 -27.62
N VAL A 82 -23.36 8.54 -28.67
CA VAL A 82 -23.90 9.87 -28.96
C VAL A 82 -24.98 10.19 -27.93
N ASN A 83 -24.65 11.05 -26.97
CA ASN A 83 -25.66 11.84 -26.28
C ASN A 83 -25.60 13.25 -26.85
N GLU A 84 -26.60 13.62 -27.65
CA GLU A 84 -26.83 15.02 -27.99
C GLU A 84 -27.14 15.78 -26.70
N ILE A 85 -26.24 16.65 -26.29
CA ILE A 85 -26.48 17.59 -25.19
C ILE A 85 -26.50 18.97 -25.82
N ILE A 86 -27.68 19.58 -25.84
CA ILE A 86 -27.85 20.96 -26.33
C ILE A 86 -27.51 21.91 -25.19
N ALA A 87 -26.29 22.45 -25.18
CA ALA A 87 -26.02 23.67 -24.40
C ALA A 87 -26.83 24.82 -25.04
N SER A 88 -27.93 25.22 -24.40
CA SER A 88 -28.93 26.15 -24.93
C SER A 88 -28.50 27.64 -24.95
N ALA A 89 -27.23 27.96 -24.67
CA ALA A 89 -26.75 29.34 -24.64
C ALA A 89 -25.75 29.62 -25.77
N ALA A 90 -26.11 30.53 -26.68
CA ALA A 90 -25.20 31.08 -27.66
C ALA A 90 -24.14 31.94 -26.95
N TYR A 91 -22.85 31.64 -27.16
CA TYR A 91 -21.74 32.32 -26.49
C TYR A 91 -20.96 33.22 -27.45
N THR A 92 -20.96 34.54 -27.23
CA THR A 92 -20.31 35.50 -28.13
C THR A 92 -18.93 35.94 -27.63
N LEU A 93 -17.90 35.80 -28.47
CA LEU A 93 -16.52 36.21 -28.22
C LEU A 93 -16.11 37.37 -29.13
N ARG A 94 -15.42 38.36 -28.56
CA ARG A 94 -14.80 39.45 -29.33
C ARG A 94 -13.60 38.94 -30.12
N GLU A 95 -13.22 39.67 -31.15
CA GLU A 95 -12.01 39.46 -31.94
C GLU A 95 -10.76 39.39 -31.06
N ASN A 96 -9.82 38.49 -31.40
CA ASN A 96 -8.54 38.28 -30.68
C ASN A 96 -8.67 38.16 -29.15
N SER A 97 -9.72 37.50 -28.68
CA SER A 97 -10.03 37.35 -27.26
C SER A 97 -10.20 35.88 -26.85
N ALA A 98 -10.03 35.61 -25.57
CA ALA A 98 -10.27 34.30 -24.99
C ALA A 98 -11.30 34.39 -23.87
N SER A 99 -12.08 33.34 -23.70
CA SER A 99 -12.96 33.20 -22.55
C SER A 99 -13.06 31.76 -22.07
N ASN A 100 -13.41 31.62 -20.79
CA ASN A 100 -13.66 30.34 -20.18
C ASN A 100 -15.17 30.06 -20.24
N LEU A 101 -15.50 28.89 -20.77
CA LEU A 101 -16.84 28.34 -20.80
C LEU A 101 -16.88 27.14 -19.87
N THR A 102 -17.84 27.14 -18.95
CA THR A 102 -18.15 25.98 -18.12
C THR A 102 -19.39 25.30 -18.69
N VAL A 103 -19.25 24.05 -19.10
CA VAL A 103 -20.33 23.23 -19.63
C VAL A 103 -20.67 22.18 -18.58
N ILE A 104 -21.91 22.20 -18.07
CA ILE A 104 -22.42 21.21 -17.12
C ILE A 104 -23.43 20.34 -17.86
N PHE A 105 -23.34 19.02 -17.71
CA PHE A 105 -24.25 18.12 -18.40
C PHE A 105 -24.58 16.88 -17.59
N LYS A 106 -25.80 16.38 -17.87
CA LYS A 106 -26.36 15.17 -17.28
C LYS A 106 -25.93 13.97 -18.11
N ALA A 107 -25.32 12.98 -17.47
CA ALA A 107 -24.98 11.71 -18.08
C ALA A 107 -25.87 10.61 -17.48
N SER A 108 -26.18 9.56 -18.25
CA SER A 108 -26.92 8.42 -17.72
C SER A 108 -26.07 7.64 -16.71
N ASN A 109 -26.70 7.02 -15.71
CA ASN A 109 -25.97 6.25 -14.68
C ASN A 109 -25.06 5.16 -15.30
N LYS A 110 -25.52 4.49 -16.36
CA LYS A 110 -24.73 3.46 -17.05
C LYS A 110 -23.48 4.02 -17.72
N LEU A 111 -23.58 5.22 -18.31
CA LEU A 111 -22.43 5.89 -18.92
C LEU A 111 -21.44 6.34 -17.83
N LEU A 112 -21.95 6.98 -16.77
CA LEU A 112 -21.13 7.40 -15.63
C LEU A 112 -20.39 6.23 -15.00
N GLU A 113 -21.07 5.11 -14.75
CA GLU A 113 -20.48 3.90 -14.19
C GLU A 113 -19.36 3.36 -15.08
N ARG A 114 -19.59 3.24 -16.39
CA ARG A 114 -18.59 2.77 -17.35
C ARG A 114 -17.38 3.69 -17.39
N THR A 115 -17.58 5.00 -17.48
CA THR A 115 -16.50 6.00 -17.56
C THR A 115 -15.67 6.01 -16.29
N VAL A 116 -16.32 6.03 -15.12
CA VAL A 116 -15.61 6.03 -13.83
C VAL A 116 -14.83 4.73 -13.65
N ASN A 117 -15.42 3.57 -13.94
CA ASN A 117 -14.73 2.28 -13.79
C ASN A 117 -13.52 2.12 -14.71
N ARG A 118 -13.52 2.73 -15.89
CA ARG A 118 -12.34 2.73 -16.77
C ARG A 118 -11.22 3.59 -16.23
N LEU A 119 -11.55 4.81 -15.78
CA LEU A 119 -10.57 5.68 -15.12
C LEU A 119 -9.97 5.03 -13.86
N LEU A 120 -10.80 4.34 -13.06
CA LEU A 120 -10.34 3.60 -11.87
C LEU A 120 -9.42 2.41 -12.20
N LYS A 121 -9.50 1.85 -13.41
CA LYS A 121 -8.59 0.81 -13.93
C LYS A 121 -7.32 1.38 -14.55
N GLY A 122 -7.14 2.70 -14.52
CA GLY A 122 -6.01 3.36 -15.16
C GLY A 122 -6.16 3.50 -16.68
N GLU A 123 -7.35 3.30 -17.24
CA GLU A 123 -7.60 3.47 -18.67
C GLU A 123 -7.95 4.92 -19.02
N GLU A 124 -7.43 5.41 -20.15
CA GLU A 124 -7.79 6.71 -20.70
C GLU A 124 -9.20 6.71 -21.30
N ILE A 125 -9.87 7.86 -21.24
CA ILE A 125 -11.17 8.07 -21.88
C ILE A 125 -11.08 9.16 -22.95
N ARG A 126 -11.84 8.97 -24.03
CA ARG A 126 -11.93 9.93 -25.13
C ARG A 126 -13.20 10.76 -25.00
N VAL A 127 -13.02 12.07 -24.97
CA VAL A 127 -14.10 13.05 -24.91
C VAL A 127 -14.04 13.89 -26.16
N MET A 128 -15.11 13.87 -26.94
CA MET A 128 -15.20 14.63 -28.18
C MET A 128 -16.14 15.81 -27.98
N LEU A 129 -15.68 17.01 -28.30
CA LEU A 129 -16.48 18.22 -28.28
C LEU A 129 -16.79 18.61 -29.72
N SER A 130 -18.07 18.64 -30.08
CA SER A 130 -18.55 19.12 -31.37
C SER A 130 -19.42 20.37 -31.19
N GLY A 131 -19.62 21.15 -32.24
CA GLY A 131 -20.58 22.25 -32.21
C GLY A 131 -20.52 23.12 -33.45
N ALA A 132 -21.20 24.26 -33.43
CA ALA A 132 -21.24 25.20 -34.55
C ALA A 132 -20.73 26.59 -34.14
N VAL A 133 -19.87 27.17 -34.97
CA VAL A 133 -19.44 28.57 -34.86
C VAL A 133 -20.18 29.37 -35.91
N GLU A 134 -20.87 30.42 -35.47
CA GLU A 134 -21.43 31.46 -36.31
C GLU A 134 -20.60 32.75 -36.22
N GLY A 135 -19.98 33.16 -37.32
CA GLY A 135 -19.36 34.46 -37.50
C GLY A 135 -20.19 35.38 -38.39
N ARG A 136 -20.03 36.70 -38.24
CA ARG A 136 -20.48 37.67 -39.25
C ARG A 136 -19.27 38.43 -39.77
N ALA A 137 -18.96 38.25 -41.05
CA ALA A 137 -17.92 39.00 -41.74
C ALA A 137 -18.58 40.08 -42.61
N SER A 138 -18.10 41.32 -42.53
CA SER A 138 -18.47 42.36 -43.48
C SER A 138 -17.52 42.29 -44.66
N ILE A 139 -18.03 41.88 -45.83
CA ILE A 139 -17.25 41.75 -47.04
C ILE A 139 -17.84 42.69 -48.06
N LEU A 140 -17.07 43.73 -48.44
CA LEU A 140 -17.50 44.78 -49.36
C LEU A 140 -18.82 45.47 -48.92
N GLY A 141 -19.02 45.64 -47.61
CA GLY A 141 -20.21 46.29 -47.04
C GLY A 141 -21.44 45.38 -46.85
N LEU A 142 -21.38 44.12 -47.28
CA LEU A 142 -22.43 43.12 -47.06
C LEU A 142 -22.06 42.24 -45.85
N SER A 143 -22.99 42.11 -44.89
CA SER A 143 -22.82 41.25 -43.72
C SER A 143 -23.16 39.80 -44.07
N THR A 144 -22.16 38.95 -44.21
CA THR A 144 -22.33 37.52 -44.51
C THR A 144 -22.24 36.70 -43.23
N LYS A 145 -23.27 35.88 -42.96
CA LYS A 145 -23.25 34.87 -41.88
C LYS A 145 -22.41 33.68 -42.35
N ILE A 146 -21.43 33.28 -41.56
CA ILE A 146 -20.59 32.11 -41.81
C ILE A 146 -20.83 31.15 -40.67
N GLU A 147 -21.34 29.96 -40.98
CA GLU A 147 -21.61 28.91 -40.00
C GLU A 147 -20.77 27.69 -40.36
N ARG A 148 -19.94 27.21 -39.43
CA ARG A 148 -19.09 26.04 -39.62
C ARG A 148 -19.14 25.13 -38.39
N PRO A 149 -19.24 23.81 -38.58
CA PRO A 149 -19.08 22.88 -37.48
C PRO A 149 -17.61 22.84 -37.03
N PHE A 150 -17.39 22.54 -35.76
CA PHE A 150 -16.08 22.15 -35.23
C PHE A 150 -16.22 20.82 -34.49
N GLU A 151 -15.12 20.07 -34.44
CA GLU A 151 -14.99 18.83 -33.68
C GLU A 151 -13.58 18.76 -33.11
N ARG A 152 -13.48 18.39 -31.83
CA ARG A 152 -12.20 18.29 -31.12
C ARG A 152 -12.22 17.08 -30.19
N GLU A 153 -11.28 16.16 -30.37
CA GLU A 153 -11.07 15.04 -29.47
C GLU A 153 -10.10 15.46 -28.35
N PHE A 154 -10.44 15.07 -27.13
CA PHE A 154 -9.63 15.20 -25.93
C PHE A 154 -9.42 13.81 -25.33
N ILE A 155 -8.20 13.54 -24.92
CA ILE A 155 -7.85 12.36 -24.14
C ILE A 155 -7.78 12.83 -22.69
N VAL A 156 -8.55 12.19 -21.82
CA VAL A 156 -8.53 12.45 -20.38
C VAL A 156 -7.85 11.26 -19.72
N SER A 157 -6.69 11.51 -19.13
CA SER A 157 -5.93 10.49 -18.42
C SER A 157 -6.42 10.36 -16.97
N PRO A 158 -6.29 9.18 -16.33
CA PRO A 158 -6.69 8.95 -14.94
C PRO A 158 -6.13 10.00 -13.95
N ASP A 159 -4.87 10.40 -14.14
CA ASP A 159 -4.16 11.34 -13.26
C ASP A 159 -4.75 12.76 -13.26
N GLU A 160 -5.51 13.10 -14.30
CA GLU A 160 -6.17 14.41 -14.45
C GLU A 160 -7.51 14.47 -13.71
N VAL A 161 -8.04 13.32 -13.29
CA VAL A 161 -9.36 13.20 -12.65
C VAL A 161 -9.23 12.74 -11.20
N ARG A 162 -9.75 13.55 -10.29
CA ARG A 162 -9.83 13.17 -8.87
C ARG A 162 -11.03 12.26 -8.65
N LEU A 163 -10.79 10.97 -8.44
CA LEU A 163 -11.82 9.99 -8.09
C LEU A 163 -11.50 9.36 -6.73
N PRO A 164 -12.51 8.91 -5.97
CA PRO A 164 -12.24 8.08 -4.81
C PRO A 164 -11.54 6.81 -5.26
N TYR A 165 -10.47 6.40 -4.57
CA TYR A 165 -9.68 5.22 -4.92
C TYR A 165 -9.39 4.38 -3.69
N LEU A 166 -9.14 3.08 -3.91
CA LEU A 166 -8.76 2.16 -2.86
C LEU A 166 -7.29 2.39 -2.52
N LYS A 167 -7.04 2.88 -1.31
CA LYS A 167 -5.71 3.25 -0.82
C LYS A 167 -4.97 2.05 -0.24
N GLU A 168 -5.65 1.29 0.61
CA GLU A 168 -5.12 0.08 1.24
C GLU A 168 -6.26 -0.81 1.73
N ILE A 169 -5.92 -2.04 2.10
CA ILE A 169 -6.78 -2.93 2.88
C ILE A 169 -6.05 -3.23 4.19
N SER A 170 -6.70 -2.95 5.30
CA SER A 170 -6.16 -3.12 6.64
C SER A 170 -7.07 -3.93 7.54
N GLY A 171 -6.46 -4.64 8.50
CA GLY A 171 -7.13 -5.23 9.67
C GLY A 171 -8.21 -6.26 9.37
N ILE A 172 -7.84 -7.44 8.85
CA ILE A 172 -8.71 -8.63 8.80
C ILE A 172 -8.96 -9.14 10.22
N THR A 173 -9.92 -8.55 10.91
CA THR A 173 -10.24 -8.87 12.30
C THR A 173 -11.24 -10.02 12.37
N VAL A 174 -10.91 -11.09 13.11
CA VAL A 174 -11.91 -12.07 13.56
C VAL A 174 -12.72 -11.43 14.69
N SER A 175 -13.97 -11.07 14.41
CA SER A 175 -14.88 -10.52 15.41
C SER A 175 -15.47 -11.62 16.30
N ARG A 176 -16.02 -11.25 17.47
CA ARG A 176 -16.70 -12.21 18.37
C ARG A 176 -17.81 -12.94 17.61
N GLY A 177 -17.70 -14.26 17.50
CA GLY A 177 -18.64 -15.13 16.78
C GLY A 177 -18.17 -15.60 15.41
N ASP A 178 -16.87 -15.83 15.23
CA ASP A 178 -16.21 -16.46 14.07
C ASP A 178 -16.39 -15.72 12.72
N ARG A 179 -16.79 -14.44 12.74
CA ARG A 179 -16.93 -13.62 11.52
C ARG A 179 -15.62 -12.90 11.21
N LEU A 180 -15.09 -13.13 10.01
CA LEU A 180 -13.94 -12.43 9.47
C LEU A 180 -14.36 -11.09 8.85
N ILE A 181 -13.79 -10.00 9.35
CA ILE A 181 -14.08 -8.65 8.89
C ILE A 181 -12.79 -8.00 8.41
N ALA A 182 -12.71 -7.66 7.13
CA ALA A 182 -11.63 -6.83 6.60
C ALA A 182 -12.05 -5.36 6.57
N ALA A 183 -11.08 -4.44 6.55
CA ALA A 183 -11.35 -3.05 6.25
C ALA A 183 -10.63 -2.62 4.97
N ALA A 184 -11.37 -2.01 4.05
CA ALA A 184 -10.81 -1.34 2.88
C ALA A 184 -10.80 0.17 3.15
N ILE A 185 -9.65 0.81 3.02
CA ILE A 185 -9.52 2.25 3.16
C ILE A 185 -9.67 2.88 1.78
N ILE A 186 -10.76 3.61 1.58
CA ILE A 186 -11.01 4.39 0.37
C ILE A 186 -10.76 5.86 0.67
N GLU A 187 -9.78 6.44 -0.01
CA GLU A 187 -9.56 7.87 0.03
C GLU A 187 -10.59 8.54 -0.88
N ASN A 188 -11.33 9.52 -0.34
CA ASN A 188 -12.26 10.32 -1.12
C ASN A 188 -11.71 11.74 -1.30
N PRO A 189 -11.06 12.06 -2.43
CA PRO A 189 -10.46 13.37 -2.67
C PRO A 189 -11.50 14.43 -3.07
N LEU A 190 -12.77 14.06 -3.21
CA LEU A 190 -13.85 14.94 -3.62
C LEU A 190 -14.47 15.68 -2.44
N ASP A 191 -15.13 16.79 -2.74
CA ASP A 191 -15.90 17.60 -1.79
C ASP A 191 -17.29 17.02 -1.51
N LEU A 192 -17.58 15.86 -2.08
CA LEU A 192 -18.88 15.20 -2.05
C LEU A 192 -18.81 13.94 -1.18
N SER A 193 -19.89 13.70 -0.42
CA SER A 193 -20.02 12.46 0.36
C SER A 193 -20.77 11.40 -0.42
N PHE A 194 -20.32 10.15 -0.33
CA PHE A 194 -20.93 9.03 -1.02
C PHE A 194 -21.48 8.02 -0.02
N ASN A 195 -22.67 7.48 -0.26
CA ASN A 195 -23.22 6.40 0.55
C ASN A 195 -22.94 5.06 -0.12
N VAL A 196 -22.11 4.24 0.49
CA VAL A 196 -21.95 2.83 0.11
C VAL A 196 -23.10 2.08 0.74
N THR A 197 -23.94 1.47 -0.08
CA THR A 197 -25.15 0.74 0.34
C THR A 197 -24.95 -0.78 0.38
N GLY A 198 -23.83 -1.25 -0.15
CA GLY A 198 -23.48 -2.67 -0.23
C GLY A 198 -22.40 -2.88 -1.28
N GLY A 199 -22.22 -4.13 -1.70
CA GLY A 199 -21.24 -4.50 -2.71
C GLY A 199 -20.61 -5.85 -2.42
N ASP A 200 -19.78 -6.30 -3.36
CA ASP A 200 -19.08 -7.57 -3.27
C ASP A 200 -17.58 -7.36 -3.07
N PHE A 201 -16.94 -8.36 -2.46
CA PHE A 201 -15.50 -8.40 -2.22
C PHE A 201 -14.97 -9.74 -2.69
N THR A 202 -13.84 -9.72 -3.38
CA THR A 202 -13.12 -10.94 -3.77
C THR A 202 -11.62 -10.73 -3.66
N ALA A 203 -10.93 -11.71 -3.11
CA ALA A 203 -9.49 -11.75 -2.96
C ALA A 203 -8.90 -12.92 -3.74
N TYR A 204 -7.78 -12.69 -4.43
CA TYR A 204 -7.11 -13.66 -5.28
C TYR A 204 -5.62 -13.79 -4.93
N ALA A 205 -5.13 -15.01 -4.83
CA ALA A 205 -3.70 -15.33 -4.74
C ALA A 205 -3.25 -15.98 -6.04
N GLN A 206 -2.29 -15.41 -6.77
CA GLN A 206 -1.79 -15.97 -8.04
C GLN A 206 -2.90 -16.30 -9.05
N ASN A 207 -3.98 -15.49 -9.08
CA ASN A 207 -5.22 -15.67 -9.86
C ASN A 207 -6.24 -16.69 -9.34
N ASP A 208 -5.95 -17.43 -8.26
CA ASP A 208 -6.91 -18.31 -7.61
C ASP A 208 -7.71 -17.55 -6.55
N PRO A 209 -9.06 -17.65 -6.53
CA PRO A 209 -9.86 -17.01 -5.50
C PRO A 209 -9.57 -17.64 -4.13
N ILE A 210 -9.32 -16.82 -3.11
CA ILE A 210 -9.05 -17.28 -1.73
C ILE A 210 -10.17 -16.90 -0.78
N ALA A 211 -10.83 -15.75 -0.98
CA ALA A 211 -11.89 -15.26 -0.10
C ALA A 211 -12.94 -14.45 -0.86
N GLU A 212 -14.18 -14.52 -0.38
CA GLU A 212 -15.32 -13.73 -0.84
C GLU A 212 -16.07 -13.11 0.34
N GLY A 213 -16.62 -11.92 0.12
CA GLY A 213 -17.34 -11.19 1.16
C GLY A 213 -18.33 -10.18 0.62
N ARG A 214 -19.01 -9.51 1.55
CA ARG A 214 -19.94 -8.43 1.27
C ARG A 214 -19.51 -7.14 1.95
N VAL A 215 -19.62 -6.05 1.20
CA VAL A 215 -19.37 -4.70 1.71
C VAL A 215 -20.53 -4.30 2.64
N ILE A 216 -20.19 -3.84 3.84
CA ILE A 216 -21.16 -3.33 4.81
C ILE A 216 -21.47 -1.87 4.49
N PRO A 217 -22.74 -1.45 4.54
CA PRO A 217 -23.12 -0.06 4.31
C PRO A 217 -22.28 0.94 5.12
N THR A 218 -21.71 1.93 4.45
CA THR A 218 -20.78 2.91 5.02
C THR A 218 -20.90 4.22 4.27
N ARG A 219 -20.64 5.36 4.94
CA ARG A 219 -20.58 6.66 4.29
C ARG A 219 -19.13 7.08 4.06
N LEU A 220 -18.77 7.37 2.80
CA LEU A 220 -17.49 7.97 2.44
C LEU A 220 -17.62 9.49 2.59
N ARG A 221 -16.96 10.04 3.60
CA ARG A 221 -16.87 11.46 3.89
C ARG A 221 -15.96 12.16 2.88
N PRO A 222 -16.22 13.43 2.56
CA PRO A 222 -15.38 14.20 1.64
C PRO A 222 -14.01 14.50 2.25
N ARG A 223 -12.98 14.54 1.39
CA ARG A 223 -11.58 14.85 1.75
C ARG A 223 -11.03 14.05 2.93
N PHE A 224 -11.36 12.76 2.99
CA PHE A 224 -11.02 11.91 4.12
C PHE A 224 -10.71 10.47 3.68
N ASP A 225 -9.89 9.80 4.49
CA ASP A 225 -9.64 8.36 4.38
C ASP A 225 -10.78 7.60 5.07
N ASN A 226 -11.60 6.93 4.28
CA ASN A 226 -12.82 6.29 4.76
C ASN A 226 -12.62 4.79 4.91
N ARG A 227 -12.92 4.28 6.11
CA ARG A 227 -12.88 2.85 6.40
C ARG A 227 -14.18 2.19 5.96
N ILE A 228 -14.14 1.42 4.88
CA ILE A 228 -15.21 0.52 4.46
C ILE A 228 -15.00 -0.83 5.13
N VAL A 229 -16.06 -1.34 5.76
CA VAL A 229 -16.02 -2.65 6.40
C VAL A 229 -16.49 -3.71 5.42
N VAL A 230 -15.74 -4.80 5.30
CA VAL A 230 -16.06 -5.96 4.47
C VAL A 230 -16.27 -7.16 5.37
N ASN A 231 -17.44 -7.79 5.28
CA ASN A 231 -17.71 -9.05 5.94
C ASN A 231 -17.35 -10.22 5.02
N ILE A 232 -16.29 -10.95 5.33
CA ILE A 232 -15.88 -12.14 4.57
C ILE A 232 -16.85 -13.27 4.90
N THR A 233 -17.49 -13.81 3.87
CA THR A 233 -18.54 -14.81 3.97
C THR A 233 -18.09 -16.20 3.55
N LYS A 234 -16.98 -16.32 2.82
CA LYS A 234 -16.47 -17.59 2.30
C LYS A 234 -14.95 -17.56 2.12
N LEU A 235 -14.33 -18.71 2.38
CA LEU A 235 -12.94 -19.01 2.04
C LEU A 235 -12.92 -20.21 1.08
N PHE A 236 -12.01 -20.21 0.10
CA PHE A 236 -11.93 -21.27 -0.92
C PHE A 236 -10.80 -22.25 -0.68
N ASN A 237 -9.70 -21.80 -0.07
CA ASN A 237 -8.58 -22.65 0.32
C ASN A 237 -7.92 -22.05 1.58
N PRO A 238 -8.42 -22.40 2.78
CA PRO A 238 -7.95 -21.81 4.04
C PRO A 238 -6.48 -22.07 4.35
N GLU A 239 -5.91 -23.19 3.91
CA GLU A 239 -4.50 -23.53 4.14
C GLU A 239 -3.57 -22.57 3.38
N ARG A 240 -3.91 -22.25 2.12
CA ARG A 240 -3.14 -21.27 1.32
C ARG A 240 -3.21 -19.85 1.85
N VAL A 241 -4.08 -19.54 2.82
CA VAL A 241 -4.18 -18.18 3.37
C VAL A 241 -2.90 -17.77 4.10
N PHE A 242 -2.14 -18.73 4.64
CA PHE A 242 -0.87 -18.47 5.33
C PHE A 242 0.36 -18.51 4.42
N ASP A 243 0.25 -19.11 3.23
CA ASP A 243 1.35 -19.32 2.29
C ASP A 243 1.52 -18.18 1.25
N VAL A 244 0.75 -17.09 1.37
CA VAL A 244 0.63 -16.08 0.32
C VAL A 244 1.17 -14.73 0.77
N GLU A 245 2.28 -14.31 0.16
CA GLU A 245 2.93 -13.01 0.42
C GLU A 245 2.13 -11.81 -0.11
N SER A 246 1.36 -11.99 -1.19
CA SER A 246 0.55 -10.92 -1.79
C SER A 246 -0.75 -11.43 -2.41
N VAL A 247 -1.80 -10.61 -2.29
CA VAL A 247 -3.13 -10.92 -2.81
C VAL A 247 -3.66 -9.74 -3.59
N HIS A 248 -4.18 -10.05 -4.77
CA HIS A 248 -4.91 -9.11 -5.57
C HIS A 248 -6.35 -9.04 -5.07
N VAL A 249 -6.82 -7.85 -4.74
CA VAL A 249 -8.14 -7.65 -4.13
C VAL A 249 -9.02 -6.79 -5.01
N LYS A 250 -10.27 -7.20 -5.15
CA LYS A 250 -11.32 -6.50 -5.89
C LYS A 250 -12.49 -6.19 -4.97
N VAL A 251 -12.93 -4.93 -4.98
CA VAL A 251 -14.07 -4.45 -4.20
C VAL A 251 -15.05 -3.77 -5.14
N TYR A 252 -16.30 -4.20 -5.09
CA TYR A 252 -17.38 -3.73 -5.96
C TYR A 252 -18.45 -2.96 -5.17
N PRO A 253 -18.14 -1.77 -4.60
CA PRO A 253 -19.10 -1.06 -3.78
C PRO A 253 -20.22 -0.45 -4.64
N ILE A 254 -21.43 -0.55 -4.12
CA ILE A 254 -22.61 0.11 -4.66
C ILE A 254 -22.74 1.46 -3.99
N VAL A 255 -22.36 2.50 -4.73
CA VAL A 255 -22.34 3.88 -4.28
C VAL A 255 -23.61 4.61 -4.70
N VAL A 256 -24.18 5.36 -3.77
CA VAL A 256 -25.32 6.25 -3.97
C VAL A 256 -24.91 7.69 -3.66
N LEU A 257 -25.15 8.57 -4.63
CA LEU A 257 -25.02 10.03 -4.49
C LEU A 257 -26.35 10.65 -4.95
N GLY A 258 -27.12 11.19 -3.98
CA GLY A 258 -28.48 11.65 -4.25
C GLY A 258 -29.34 10.51 -4.82
N GLU A 259 -29.81 10.65 -6.06
CA GLU A 259 -30.60 9.63 -6.78
C GLU A 259 -29.74 8.74 -7.71
N THR A 260 -28.47 9.10 -7.92
CA THR A 260 -27.55 8.34 -8.77
C THR A 260 -26.99 7.15 -8.00
N LYS A 261 -27.20 5.94 -8.54
CA LYS A 261 -26.65 4.68 -8.03
C LYS A 261 -25.66 4.10 -9.03
N LEU A 262 -24.44 3.83 -8.59
CA LEU A 262 -23.32 3.34 -9.41
C LEU A 262 -22.67 2.13 -8.74
N THR A 263 -22.28 1.13 -9.53
CA THR A 263 -21.43 0.03 -9.05
C THR A 263 -19.99 0.32 -9.47
N LEU A 264 -19.15 0.66 -8.50
CA LEU A 264 -17.75 0.98 -8.78
C LEU A 264 -16.90 -0.30 -8.68
N GLN A 265 -15.83 -0.39 -9.46
CA GLN A 265 -14.84 -1.46 -9.35
C GLN A 265 -13.52 -0.86 -8.87
N TYR A 266 -13.11 -1.26 -7.67
CA TYR A 266 -11.80 -0.95 -7.11
C TYR A 266 -10.95 -2.20 -7.08
N GLU A 267 -9.69 -2.07 -7.48
CA GLU A 267 -8.73 -3.16 -7.44
C GLU A 267 -7.36 -2.67 -6.99
N THR A 268 -6.64 -3.50 -6.24
CA THR A 268 -5.30 -3.22 -5.76
C THR A 268 -4.60 -4.52 -5.35
N ASP A 269 -3.28 -4.50 -5.30
CA ASP A 269 -2.47 -5.58 -4.75
C ASP A 269 -2.11 -5.24 -3.30
N VAL A 270 -2.29 -6.21 -2.41
CA VAL A 270 -2.06 -6.05 -0.98
C VAL A 270 -1.08 -7.12 -0.53
N GLU A 271 0.03 -6.70 0.08
CA GLU A 271 0.90 -7.62 0.81
C GLU A 271 0.15 -8.17 2.02
N LEU A 272 0.06 -9.50 2.11
CA LEU A 272 -0.62 -10.16 3.21
C LEU A 272 0.42 -10.69 4.19
N ASP A 273 0.57 -9.94 5.28
CA ASP A 273 1.45 -10.32 6.39
C ASP A 273 0.62 -11.06 7.47
N LEU A 274 0.21 -12.29 7.13
CA LEU A 274 -0.47 -13.21 8.05
C LEU A 274 0.53 -14.07 8.81
N GLU A 275 1.37 -13.42 9.60
CA GLU A 275 2.27 -14.14 10.51
C GLU A 275 1.56 -14.55 11.81
N ILE A 276 1.68 -15.83 12.18
CA ILE A 276 1.45 -16.32 13.53
C ILE A 276 2.81 -16.73 14.09
N ASN A 277 3.26 -16.03 15.12
CA ASN A 277 4.51 -16.34 15.79
C ASN A 277 4.24 -16.79 17.21
N ILE A 278 4.58 -18.04 17.53
CA ILE A 278 4.58 -18.57 18.90
C ILE A 278 6.01 -18.44 19.45
N SER A 279 6.17 -17.90 20.65
CA SER A 279 7.50 -17.73 21.26
C SER A 279 7.48 -18.03 22.75
N ASN A 280 8.67 -18.32 23.30
CA ASN A 280 8.90 -18.55 24.73
C ASN A 280 7.96 -19.60 25.35
N LEU A 281 7.68 -20.71 24.63
CA LEU A 281 6.87 -21.79 25.19
C LEU A 281 7.64 -22.46 26.34
N GLN A 282 7.13 -22.31 27.56
CA GLN A 282 7.72 -22.81 28.80
C GLN A 282 6.70 -23.69 29.53
N GLY A 283 7.22 -24.53 30.43
CA GLY A 283 6.41 -25.47 31.19
C GLY A 283 6.68 -25.38 32.67
N LYS A 284 5.67 -25.58 33.49
CA LYS A 284 5.85 -25.94 34.90
C LYS A 284 5.32 -27.35 35.10
N VAL A 285 6.18 -28.26 35.56
CA VAL A 285 5.75 -29.64 35.82
C VAL A 285 4.94 -29.64 37.11
N LEU A 286 3.63 -29.87 37.01
CA LEU A 286 2.74 -29.91 38.16
C LEU A 286 2.76 -31.29 38.82
N GLU A 287 2.73 -32.33 38.00
CA GLU A 287 2.70 -33.73 38.44
C GLU A 287 3.54 -34.57 37.48
N LEU A 288 4.23 -35.58 37.99
CA LEU A 288 5.02 -36.54 37.21
C LEU A 288 4.77 -37.96 37.72
N ASN A 289 4.10 -38.78 36.94
CA ASN A 289 3.71 -40.14 37.29
C ASN A 289 4.55 -41.14 36.50
N LYS A 290 5.43 -41.88 37.19
CA LYS A 290 6.27 -42.92 36.60
C LYS A 290 5.42 -44.04 35.99
N THR A 291 5.70 -44.41 34.74
CA THR A 291 5.12 -45.57 34.06
C THR A 291 6.15 -46.68 33.86
N ARG A 292 7.40 -46.31 33.56
CA ARG A 292 8.57 -47.22 33.47
C ARG A 292 9.80 -46.55 34.07
N GLU A 293 10.93 -47.25 34.09
CA GLU A 293 12.19 -46.73 34.63
C GLU A 293 12.59 -45.36 34.03
N TYR A 294 12.43 -45.18 32.71
CA TYR A 294 12.77 -43.97 31.96
C TYR A 294 11.56 -43.30 31.31
N GLU A 295 10.34 -43.66 31.72
CA GLU A 295 9.10 -43.17 31.09
C GLU A 295 8.11 -42.69 32.17
N ALA A 296 7.49 -41.53 31.94
CA ALA A 296 6.49 -40.96 32.82
C ALA A 296 5.39 -40.23 32.06
N VAL A 297 4.27 -39.99 32.73
CA VAL A 297 3.23 -39.07 32.29
C VAL A 297 3.30 -37.82 33.16
N ALA A 298 3.48 -36.68 32.52
CA ALA A 298 3.53 -35.38 33.18
C ALA A 298 2.27 -34.58 32.91
N LYS A 299 1.81 -33.89 33.95
CA LYS A 299 0.88 -32.77 33.83
C LYS A 299 1.69 -31.49 33.86
N ILE A 300 1.66 -30.75 32.77
CA ILE A 300 2.51 -29.58 32.56
C ILE A 300 1.59 -28.37 32.36
N GLU A 301 1.84 -27.32 33.13
CA GLU A 301 1.26 -26.02 32.88
C GLU A 301 2.11 -25.30 31.82
N LEU A 302 1.52 -25.04 30.66
CA LEU A 302 2.17 -24.40 29.52
C LEU A 302 1.95 -22.90 29.55
N TYR A 303 3.02 -22.16 29.31
CA TYR A 303 3.04 -20.71 29.19
C TYR A 303 3.76 -20.31 27.91
N GLY A 304 3.37 -19.22 27.27
CA GLY A 304 4.09 -18.72 26.11
C GLY A 304 3.52 -17.40 25.60
N LYS A 305 3.97 -16.97 24.43
CA LYS A 305 3.42 -15.79 23.74
C LYS A 305 3.03 -16.14 22.33
N ILE A 306 1.94 -15.57 21.87
CA ILE A 306 1.51 -15.59 20.48
C ILE A 306 1.41 -14.15 19.96
N MET A 307 2.05 -13.88 18.84
CA MET A 307 1.87 -12.65 18.10
C MET A 307 1.16 -12.98 16.78
N SER A 308 0.14 -12.20 16.45
CA SER A 308 -0.43 -12.18 15.12
C SER A 308 -0.70 -10.74 14.70
N LYS A 309 -0.27 -10.39 13.49
CA LYS A 309 -0.39 -9.02 12.96
C LYS A 309 -1.81 -8.68 12.55
N MET A 310 -2.59 -9.66 12.09
CA MET A 310 -3.95 -9.42 11.61
C MET A 310 -5.02 -10.20 12.39
N MET A 311 -4.68 -11.23 13.18
CA MET A 311 -5.69 -12.09 13.81
C MET A 311 -5.75 -11.95 15.33
N ASN A 312 -6.98 -11.91 15.86
CA ASN A 312 -7.20 -11.98 17.29
C ASN A 312 -7.51 -13.42 17.69
N ILE A 313 -6.50 -14.12 18.19
CA ILE A 313 -6.60 -15.52 18.62
C ILE A 313 -6.95 -15.53 20.11
N LEU A 314 -8.07 -16.17 20.48
CA LEU A 314 -8.52 -16.27 21.88
C LEU A 314 -8.20 -17.63 22.51
N ARG A 315 -8.08 -18.67 21.68
CA ARG A 315 -7.75 -20.03 22.09
C ARG A 315 -6.85 -20.65 21.04
N LEU A 316 -5.84 -21.39 21.49
CA LEU A 316 -4.87 -22.09 20.66
C LEU A 316 -4.94 -23.60 20.93
N PRO A 317 -5.68 -24.35 20.11
CA PRO A 317 -5.71 -25.80 20.18
C PRO A 317 -4.44 -26.40 19.54
N ILE A 318 -3.59 -27.01 20.36
CA ILE A 318 -2.46 -27.83 19.93
C ILE A 318 -2.96 -29.27 19.76
N LEU A 319 -2.95 -29.78 18.54
CA LEU A 319 -3.36 -31.15 18.25
C LEU A 319 -2.27 -32.14 18.60
N ASN A 320 -1.06 -31.87 18.09
CA ASN A 320 0.13 -32.68 18.27
C ASN A 320 1.31 -31.76 18.56
N GLY A 321 2.32 -32.32 19.22
CA GLY A 321 3.57 -31.62 19.47
C GLY A 321 4.52 -32.48 20.25
N SER A 322 5.79 -32.35 19.91
CA SER A 322 6.89 -32.99 20.59
C SER A 322 7.80 -31.91 21.17
N PHE A 323 8.44 -32.19 22.30
CA PHE A 323 9.18 -31.18 23.06
C PHE A 323 10.48 -31.75 23.58
N LYS A 324 11.58 -31.02 23.43
CA LYS A 324 12.82 -31.32 24.14
C LYS A 324 12.70 -30.64 25.49
N VAL A 325 12.79 -31.43 26.56
CA VAL A 325 12.63 -30.93 27.92
C VAL A 325 14.01 -30.67 28.51
N TYR A 326 14.20 -29.44 28.95
CA TYR A 326 15.43 -29.00 29.58
C TYR A 326 15.17 -28.60 31.03
N PHE A 327 15.99 -29.12 31.93
CA PHE A 327 16.04 -28.71 33.32
C PHE A 327 17.48 -28.37 33.67
N ASN A 328 17.72 -27.18 34.23
CA ASN A 328 19.06 -26.65 34.49
C ASN A 328 20.02 -26.91 33.32
N GLN A 329 19.61 -26.54 32.09
CA GLN A 329 20.46 -26.52 30.89
C GLN A 329 20.82 -27.90 30.31
N SER A 330 20.44 -28.99 30.99
CA SER A 330 20.61 -30.36 30.51
C SER A 330 19.32 -30.83 29.86
N GLU A 331 19.44 -31.45 28.68
CA GLU A 331 18.33 -32.20 28.11
C GLU A 331 18.05 -33.41 29.00
N ILE A 332 16.95 -33.34 29.73
CA ILE A 332 16.53 -34.41 30.63
C ILE A 332 15.66 -35.43 29.92
N GLY A 333 15.15 -35.10 28.73
CA GLY A 333 14.37 -36.02 27.92
C GLY A 333 13.56 -35.34 26.83
N GLN A 334 12.67 -36.14 26.24
CA GLN A 334 11.70 -35.71 25.25
C GLN A 334 10.29 -35.88 25.80
N ALA A 335 9.38 -34.98 25.47
CA ALA A 335 7.98 -35.07 25.81
C ALA A 335 7.12 -35.09 24.55
N ILE A 336 6.08 -35.91 24.54
CA ILE A 336 5.10 -36.00 23.45
C ILE A 336 3.73 -35.73 24.04
N LEU A 337 2.97 -34.80 23.46
CA LEU A 337 1.60 -34.53 23.89
C LEU A 337 0.73 -35.79 23.75
N LEU A 338 -0.05 -36.09 24.80
CA LEU A 338 -0.92 -37.27 24.84
C LEU A 338 -2.30 -37.01 24.23
N ASN A 339 -2.73 -35.75 24.24
CA ASN A 339 -4.04 -35.34 23.80
C ASN A 339 -4.02 -33.89 23.29
N LYS A 340 -5.08 -33.55 22.53
CA LYS A 340 -5.38 -32.18 22.14
C LYS A 340 -5.38 -31.29 23.39
N THR A 341 -4.50 -30.31 23.38
CA THR A 341 -4.36 -29.31 24.46
C THR A 341 -4.89 -27.98 23.98
N ILE A 342 -5.65 -27.27 24.81
CA ILE A 342 -6.16 -25.94 24.47
C ILE A 342 -5.51 -24.92 25.40
N LEU A 343 -4.72 -24.01 24.82
CA LEU A 343 -4.18 -22.86 25.53
C LEU A 343 -5.13 -21.67 25.38
N ASN A 344 -5.39 -20.96 26.47
CA ASN A 344 -6.12 -19.70 26.44
C ASN A 344 -5.15 -18.58 26.06
N VAL A 345 -5.66 -17.58 25.34
CA VAL A 345 -4.87 -16.41 24.92
C VAL A 345 -5.44 -15.15 25.56
N PHE A 346 -4.62 -14.44 26.34
CA PHE A 346 -4.97 -13.18 26.97
C PHE A 346 -3.92 -12.12 26.68
N GLY A 347 -4.26 -11.16 25.82
CA GLY A 347 -3.33 -10.08 25.45
C GLY A 347 -2.04 -10.57 24.78
N GLY A 348 -2.11 -11.70 24.07
CA GLY A 348 -0.96 -12.35 23.43
C GLY A 348 -0.20 -13.33 24.33
N GLU A 349 -0.50 -13.43 25.63
CA GLU A 349 0.05 -14.46 26.50
C GLU A 349 -0.77 -15.76 26.38
N LEU A 350 -0.08 -16.90 26.28
CA LEU A 350 -0.64 -18.25 26.23
C LEU A 350 -0.58 -18.88 27.61
N GLU A 351 -1.66 -19.52 28.05
CA GLU A 351 -1.71 -20.28 29.30
C GLU A 351 -2.64 -21.49 29.19
N GLY A 352 -2.22 -22.65 29.66
CA GLY A 352 -3.09 -23.84 29.73
C GLY A 352 -2.42 -25.07 30.33
N ILE A 353 -3.17 -26.17 30.42
CA ILE A 353 -2.68 -27.44 30.98
C ILE A 353 -2.56 -28.47 29.86
N ALA A 354 -1.37 -29.05 29.74
CA ALA A 354 -1.03 -30.15 28.85
C ALA A 354 -0.77 -31.44 29.62
N TYR A 355 -1.06 -32.56 28.98
CA TYR A 355 -0.59 -33.89 29.42
C TYR A 355 0.39 -34.41 28.39
N ALA A 356 1.60 -34.75 28.84
CA ALA A 356 2.65 -35.22 27.95
C ALA A 356 3.29 -36.51 28.50
N ARG A 357 3.65 -37.41 27.61
CA ARG A 357 4.50 -38.56 27.92
C ARG A 357 5.94 -38.14 27.81
N ILE A 358 6.69 -38.29 28.89
CA ILE A 358 8.11 -37.95 28.97
C ILE A 358 8.95 -39.23 28.86
N PHE A 359 9.92 -39.20 27.95
CA PHE A 359 11.00 -40.17 27.80
C PHE A 359 12.28 -39.53 28.32
N SER A 360 12.77 -40.01 29.45
CA SER A 360 13.87 -39.40 30.18
C SER A 360 15.21 -40.08 29.87
N ASN A 361 16.29 -39.30 29.94
CA ASN A 361 17.67 -39.79 29.83
C ASN A 361 18.20 -40.40 31.16
N GLN A 362 17.47 -40.22 32.25
CA GLN A 362 17.81 -40.73 33.59
C GLN A 362 16.57 -41.34 34.27
N PRO A 363 16.72 -42.19 35.31
CA PRO A 363 15.58 -42.80 35.98
C PRO A 363 14.57 -41.77 36.52
N ILE A 364 13.28 -42.03 36.30
CA ILE A 364 12.20 -41.09 36.66
C ILE A 364 12.18 -40.77 38.16
N ASP A 365 12.51 -41.75 39.01
CA ASP A 365 12.56 -41.54 40.47
C ASP A 365 13.55 -40.43 40.85
N THR A 366 14.62 -40.27 40.08
CA THR A 366 15.60 -39.19 40.22
C THR A 366 15.01 -37.86 39.73
N LEU A 367 14.30 -37.85 38.58
CA LEU A 367 13.66 -36.61 38.08
C LEU A 367 12.57 -36.07 38.99
N ILE A 368 11.74 -36.94 39.59
CA ILE A 368 10.57 -36.52 40.37
C ILE A 368 10.99 -35.55 41.48
N ALA A 369 12.09 -35.83 42.16
CA ALA A 369 12.62 -34.97 43.22
C ALA A 369 13.10 -33.61 42.68
N ASP A 370 13.61 -33.58 41.46
CA ASP A 370 14.28 -32.42 40.88
C ASP A 370 13.32 -31.46 40.15
N ILE A 371 12.28 -31.97 39.48
CA ILE A 371 11.49 -31.17 38.53
C ILE A 371 10.07 -30.83 39.01
N VAL A 372 9.48 -31.59 39.92
CA VAL A 372 8.07 -31.37 40.31
C VAL A 372 7.93 -30.03 41.03
N GLY A 373 7.00 -29.21 40.54
CA GLY A 373 6.79 -27.83 41.01
C GLY A 373 7.81 -26.81 40.47
N LYS A 374 8.79 -27.24 39.67
CA LYS A 374 9.79 -26.36 39.05
C LYS A 374 9.41 -26.02 37.61
N TYR A 375 9.99 -24.92 37.12
CA TYR A 375 9.90 -24.53 35.72
C TYR A 375 10.90 -25.34 34.89
N VAL A 376 10.44 -25.84 33.75
CA VAL A 376 11.21 -26.53 32.72
C VAL A 376 11.09 -25.76 31.41
N LEU A 377 12.19 -25.70 30.67
CA LEU A 377 12.19 -25.12 29.33
C LEU A 377 11.82 -26.20 28.33
N MET A 378 10.95 -25.87 27.37
CA MET A 378 10.51 -26.82 26.35
C MET A 378 10.76 -26.26 24.97
N GLY A 379 11.70 -26.86 24.25
CA GLY A 379 11.87 -26.60 22.82
C GLY A 379 10.83 -27.40 22.06
N ALA A 380 9.80 -26.75 21.53
CA ALA A 380 8.75 -27.43 20.78
C ALA A 380 9.22 -27.70 19.35
N TYR A 381 8.96 -28.90 18.86
CA TYR A 381 9.21 -29.33 17.50
C TYR A 381 7.99 -30.07 16.97
N GLU A 382 7.73 -29.94 15.67
CA GLU A 382 6.58 -30.54 14.99
C GLU A 382 5.25 -30.20 15.67
N LEU A 383 5.09 -28.94 16.07
CA LEU A 383 3.89 -28.49 16.75
C LEU A 383 2.79 -28.22 15.72
N GLU A 384 1.69 -28.96 15.85
CA GLU A 384 0.56 -28.87 14.93
C GLU A 384 -0.61 -28.22 15.67
N ILE A 385 -1.08 -27.09 15.15
CA ILE A 385 -2.19 -26.33 15.74
C ILE A 385 -3.37 -26.25 14.81
N GLU A 386 -4.56 -26.28 15.40
CA GLU A 386 -5.83 -26.18 14.70
C GLU A 386 -6.44 -24.81 14.96
N PHE A 387 -6.66 -24.03 13.92
CA PHE A 387 -7.50 -22.85 13.97
C PHE A 387 -8.87 -23.13 13.39
N THR A 388 -9.87 -22.36 13.78
CA THR A 388 -11.17 -22.37 13.12
C THR A 388 -11.41 -21.03 12.45
N PHE A 389 -11.55 -21.04 11.13
CA PHE A 389 -11.85 -19.88 10.29
C PHE A 389 -13.22 -20.10 9.64
N LEU A 390 -14.21 -19.26 9.99
CA LEU A 390 -15.59 -19.35 9.46
C LEU A 390 -16.23 -20.74 9.63
N GLY A 391 -15.89 -21.47 10.69
CA GLY A 391 -16.37 -22.83 10.95
C GLY A 391 -15.58 -23.93 10.23
N GLU A 392 -14.64 -23.58 9.37
CA GLU A 392 -13.68 -24.51 8.77
C GLU A 392 -12.41 -24.60 9.61
N LYS A 393 -11.83 -25.79 9.68
CA LYS A 393 -10.61 -26.04 10.45
C LYS A 393 -9.39 -25.87 9.56
N VAL A 394 -8.39 -25.15 10.05
CA VAL A 394 -7.13 -24.90 9.36
C VAL A 394 -6.00 -25.41 10.24
N MET A 395 -5.10 -26.16 9.63
CA MET A 395 -3.98 -26.78 10.29
C MET A 395 -2.70 -26.00 9.97
N GLU A 396 -1.98 -25.58 11.00
CA GLU A 396 -0.67 -24.94 10.85
C GLU A 396 0.38 -25.78 11.55
N SER A 397 1.49 -26.03 10.87
CA SER A 397 2.59 -26.84 11.38
C SER A 397 3.83 -26.00 11.62
N PHE A 398 4.27 -25.95 12.87
CA PHE A 398 5.52 -25.31 13.27
C PHE A 398 6.60 -26.39 13.37
N PRO A 399 7.49 -26.50 12.38
CA PRO A 399 8.52 -27.55 12.37
C PRO A 399 9.44 -27.42 13.58
N GLU A 400 9.76 -26.19 13.99
CA GLU A 400 10.58 -25.94 15.17
C GLU A 400 10.31 -24.56 15.79
N LEU A 401 10.05 -24.54 17.10
CA LEU A 401 9.87 -23.32 17.90
C LEU A 401 10.94 -23.30 18.97
N TYR A 402 12.06 -22.62 18.68
CA TYR A 402 13.11 -22.41 19.67
C TYR A 402 12.70 -21.30 20.65
N PRO A 403 12.58 -21.60 21.95
CA PRO A 403 12.03 -20.69 22.95
C PRO A 403 13.14 -19.82 23.53
N LEU A 404 13.83 -19.02 22.74
CA LEU A 404 14.94 -18.24 23.25
C LEU A 404 14.92 -16.88 22.60
N MET A 405 14.48 -15.84 23.32
CA MET A 405 15.37 -14.73 23.68
C MET A 405 14.66 -13.42 24.07
N ALA A 406 13.42 -13.16 23.66
CA ALA A 406 12.86 -11.81 23.80
C ALA A 406 12.51 -11.39 25.24
N ALA A 407 12.20 -12.33 26.15
CA ALA A 407 11.77 -11.99 27.51
C ALA A 407 12.89 -11.92 28.56
N SER A 408 14.03 -12.59 28.32
CA SER A 408 15.08 -12.81 29.34
C SER A 408 16.45 -12.24 28.97
N VAL A 409 16.56 -11.51 27.86
CA VAL A 409 17.81 -10.83 27.47
C VAL A 409 17.51 -9.38 27.14
N LYS A 410 18.14 -8.46 27.89
CA LYS A 410 17.98 -7.02 27.66
C LYS A 410 19.12 -6.53 26.79
N TRP A 411 18.76 -5.83 25.72
CA TRP A 411 19.69 -5.26 24.75
C TRP A 411 19.72 -3.74 24.91
N ASN A 412 20.91 -3.18 25.16
CA ASN A 412 21.10 -1.74 25.23
C ASN A 412 22.09 -1.33 24.15
N PHE A 413 21.62 -0.52 23.20
CA PHE A 413 22.43 0.07 22.14
C PHE A 413 23.00 1.39 22.64
N SER A 414 24.33 1.48 22.71
CA SER A 414 24.99 2.74 23.08
C SER A 414 25.09 3.69 21.89
N SER A 415 25.28 4.97 22.19
CA SER A 415 25.55 5.99 21.19
C SER A 415 26.75 5.59 20.32
N PRO A 416 26.65 5.75 18.99
CA PRO A 416 27.69 5.35 18.07
C PRO A 416 28.93 6.25 18.25
N SER A 417 30.10 5.65 18.17
CA SER A 417 31.37 6.34 17.98
C SER A 417 31.68 6.39 16.49
N ILE A 418 32.24 7.51 16.01
CA ILE A 418 32.55 7.69 14.59
C ILE A 418 34.06 7.76 14.42
N VAL A 419 34.57 6.96 13.49
CA VAL A 419 35.97 6.95 13.11
C VAL A 419 36.07 7.33 11.64
N THR A 420 36.92 8.30 11.35
CA THR A 420 37.28 8.69 9.99
C THR A 420 38.76 8.39 9.74
N PRO A 421 39.18 8.16 8.49
CA PRO A 421 40.59 8.15 8.14
C PRO A 421 41.23 9.50 8.52
N PRO A 422 42.56 9.53 8.77
CA PRO A 422 43.28 10.78 8.91
C PRO A 422 43.06 11.64 7.66
N ILE A 423 42.57 12.86 7.84
CA ILE A 423 42.38 13.79 6.73
C ILE A 423 43.70 14.53 6.52
N SER A 424 44.47 14.12 5.52
CA SER A 424 45.77 14.71 5.18
C SER A 424 45.63 16.04 4.41
N ASP A 425 44.52 16.22 3.69
CA ASP A 425 44.18 17.43 2.95
C ASP A 425 42.88 18.02 3.52
N PRO A 426 42.93 19.20 4.17
CA PRO A 426 41.77 19.88 4.73
C PRO A 426 40.66 20.21 3.71
N SER A 427 40.92 20.09 2.41
CA SER A 427 39.93 20.30 1.34
C SER A 427 39.17 19.03 0.92
N GLN A 428 39.52 17.87 1.48
CA GLN A 428 38.93 16.58 1.11
C GLN A 428 37.99 16.06 2.20
N ILE A 429 36.84 15.52 1.78
CA ILE A 429 36.00 14.70 2.68
C ILE A 429 36.70 13.36 2.96
N PRO A 430 36.37 12.69 4.08
CA PRO A 430 36.87 11.36 4.36
C PRO A 430 36.51 10.33 3.27
N ASP A 431 37.44 9.44 2.95
CA ASP A 431 37.18 8.35 1.99
C ASP A 431 36.19 7.31 2.50
N TRP A 432 36.09 7.19 3.81
CA TRP A 432 35.12 6.35 4.49
C TRP A 432 34.77 6.92 5.85
N ILE A 433 33.60 6.56 6.35
CA ILE A 433 33.19 6.79 7.74
C ILE A 433 32.90 5.43 8.34
N LYS A 434 33.58 5.08 9.44
CA LYS A 434 33.31 3.86 10.20
C LYS A 434 32.46 4.22 11.41
N ILE A 435 31.28 3.64 11.48
CA ILE A 435 30.38 3.76 12.62
C ILE A 435 30.66 2.57 13.53
N VAL A 436 30.90 2.84 14.80
CA VAL A 436 31.23 1.84 15.82
C VAL A 436 30.22 1.97 16.95
N SER A 437 29.30 1.01 17.08
CA SER A 437 28.32 1.00 18.18
C SER A 437 28.62 -0.14 19.15
N ARG A 438 28.67 0.16 20.45
CA ARG A 438 28.77 -0.87 21.48
C ARG A 438 27.37 -1.33 21.88
N ILE A 439 27.14 -2.63 21.81
CA ILE A 439 25.93 -3.27 22.29
C ILE A 439 26.22 -3.93 23.63
N THR A 440 25.42 -3.59 24.62
CA THR A 440 25.44 -4.24 25.94
C THR A 440 24.27 -5.22 26.00
N VAL A 441 24.57 -6.45 26.37
CA VAL A 441 23.61 -7.54 26.47
C VAL A 441 23.61 -8.02 27.90
N GLU A 442 22.48 -7.85 28.59
CA GLU A 442 22.25 -8.40 29.92
C GLU A 442 21.57 -9.75 29.74
N ASN A 443 22.34 -10.81 29.99
CA ASN A 443 21.88 -12.17 29.92
C ASN A 443 21.26 -12.55 31.27
N LYS A 444 19.92 -12.62 31.34
CA LYS A 444 19.22 -13.04 32.57
C LYS A 444 18.98 -14.54 32.64
N PHE A 445 19.50 -15.31 31.70
CA PHE A 445 19.51 -16.75 31.80
C PHE A 445 20.68 -17.20 32.67
N HIS A 446 20.53 -18.29 33.42
CA HIS A 446 21.65 -18.91 34.17
C HIS A 446 22.74 -19.55 33.25
N VAL A 447 22.54 -19.57 31.92
CA VAL A 447 23.43 -20.16 30.89
C VAL A 447 24.25 -19.10 30.18
N SER A 448 25.42 -19.47 29.65
CA SER A 448 26.18 -18.61 28.73
C SER A 448 25.48 -18.39 27.37
N LEU A 449 25.44 -17.15 26.91
CA LEU A 449 24.99 -16.70 25.60
C LEU A 449 26.21 -16.40 24.72
N THR A 450 26.30 -17.04 23.55
CA THR A 450 27.33 -16.79 22.54
C THR A 450 26.75 -16.00 21.37
N ILE A 451 27.22 -14.78 21.14
CA ILE A 451 26.92 -14.01 19.94
C ILE A 451 27.93 -14.40 18.87
N LEU A 452 27.47 -15.03 17.79
CA LEU A 452 28.34 -15.53 16.73
C LEU A 452 28.62 -14.44 15.70
N ARG A 453 27.56 -13.84 15.17
CA ARG A 453 27.65 -12.82 14.12
C ARG A 453 26.47 -11.87 14.14
N ALA A 454 26.63 -10.72 13.51
CA ALA A 454 25.56 -9.77 13.31
C ALA A 454 25.62 -9.18 11.90
N ILE A 455 24.49 -9.23 11.20
CA ILE A 455 24.33 -8.80 9.81
C ILE A 455 23.32 -7.65 9.81
N GLY A 456 23.56 -6.59 9.06
CA GLY A 456 22.63 -5.48 9.05
C GLY A 456 22.81 -4.53 7.88
N ARG A 457 21.90 -3.55 7.82
CA ARG A 457 21.92 -2.46 6.85
C ARG A 457 21.70 -1.13 7.56
N ALA A 458 22.43 -0.11 7.13
CA ALA A 458 22.28 1.27 7.60
C ALA A 458 21.70 2.12 6.48
N TYR A 459 20.69 2.93 6.79
CA TYR A 459 20.03 3.83 5.85
C TYR A 459 19.64 5.15 6.50
N ASP A 460 19.37 6.18 5.71
CA ASP A 460 18.98 7.50 6.21
C ASP A 460 17.45 7.66 6.35
N SER A 461 17.01 8.85 6.77
CA SER A 461 15.58 9.18 6.85
C SER A 461 14.81 9.08 5.52
N ARG A 462 15.51 9.13 4.38
CA ARG A 462 14.96 8.98 3.02
C ARG A 462 15.02 7.53 2.54
N LYS A 463 15.36 6.58 3.42
CA LYS A 463 15.53 5.15 3.14
C LYS A 463 16.63 4.85 2.10
N TYR A 464 17.59 5.78 1.88
CA TYR A 464 18.76 5.51 1.06
C TYR A 464 19.73 4.60 1.81
N ILE A 465 20.12 3.47 1.21
CA ILE A 465 21.02 2.49 1.83
C ILE A 465 22.45 3.04 1.81
N LEU A 466 22.98 3.34 2.99
CA LEU A 466 24.32 3.88 3.19
C LEU A 466 25.38 2.76 3.31
N SER A 467 25.00 1.61 3.88
CA SER A 467 25.89 0.46 4.06
C SER A 467 25.11 -0.83 4.29
N VAL A 468 25.69 -1.95 3.87
CA VAL A 468 25.35 -3.30 4.33
C VAL A 468 26.59 -3.85 5.03
N PHE A 469 26.42 -4.53 6.16
CA PHE A 469 27.55 -4.99 6.98
C PHE A 469 27.28 -6.38 7.56
N GLU A 470 28.37 -7.13 7.76
CA GLU A 470 28.40 -8.40 8.49
C GLU A 470 29.60 -8.34 9.44
N ASN A 471 29.35 -8.64 10.72
CA ASN A 471 30.35 -8.64 11.78
C ASN A 471 30.43 -10.03 12.39
N ASP A 472 31.58 -10.68 12.28
CA ASP A 472 31.90 -11.87 13.06
C ASP A 472 32.29 -11.46 14.48
N ILE A 473 31.52 -11.91 15.48
CA ILE A 473 31.60 -11.40 16.86
C ILE A 473 32.25 -12.43 17.79
N GLY A 474 31.78 -13.68 17.78
CA GLY A 474 32.29 -14.75 18.65
C GLY A 474 32.30 -14.44 20.17
N LYS A 475 31.37 -13.61 20.66
CA LYS A 475 31.36 -13.13 22.05
C LYS A 475 30.56 -14.05 22.95
N ILE A 476 31.19 -14.61 23.97
CA ILE A 476 30.51 -15.35 25.04
C ILE A 476 30.17 -14.40 26.20
N ILE A 477 28.95 -14.53 26.71
CA ILE A 477 28.36 -13.77 27.82
C ILE A 477 27.85 -14.78 28.81
N GLU A 478 28.49 -14.89 29.97
CA GLU A 478 28.12 -15.87 31.00
C GLU A 478 26.67 -15.71 31.47
N GLY A 479 26.14 -16.76 32.11
CA GLY A 479 24.81 -16.69 32.71
C GLY A 479 24.69 -15.62 33.79
N GLU A 480 23.53 -14.99 33.88
CA GLU A 480 23.20 -13.91 34.84
C GLU A 480 24.23 -12.77 34.84
N SER A 481 24.83 -12.54 33.68
CA SER A 481 25.91 -11.58 33.52
C SER A 481 25.62 -10.58 32.40
N THR A 482 26.43 -9.54 32.34
CA THR A 482 26.38 -8.56 31.28
C THR A 482 27.62 -8.69 30.42
N GLY A 483 27.42 -8.77 29.11
CA GLY A 483 28.49 -8.77 28.12
C GLY A 483 28.34 -7.63 27.13
N THR A 484 29.43 -7.27 26.49
CA THR A 484 29.44 -6.24 25.44
C THR A 484 30.13 -6.76 24.19
N PHE A 485 29.58 -6.41 23.03
CA PHE A 485 30.26 -6.54 21.74
C PHE A 485 30.06 -5.27 20.93
N THR A 486 30.78 -5.17 19.81
CA THR A 486 30.80 -3.98 18.96
C THR A 486 30.24 -4.33 17.59
N LEU A 487 29.42 -3.44 17.04
CA LEU A 487 29.04 -3.44 15.64
C LEU A 487 29.83 -2.39 14.88
N GLU A 488 30.34 -2.78 13.72
CA GLU A 488 31.03 -1.89 12.82
C GLU A 488 30.29 -1.83 11.47
N ALA A 489 30.02 -0.62 11.00
CA ALA A 489 29.48 -0.37 9.67
C ALA A 489 30.37 0.64 8.94
N TYR A 490 30.67 0.38 7.67
CA TYR A 490 31.56 1.21 6.86
C TYR A 490 30.78 1.91 5.75
N LEU A 491 30.73 3.23 5.83
CA LEU A 491 30.20 4.06 4.76
C LEU A 491 31.34 4.34 3.77
N ASN A 492 31.16 3.91 2.52
CA ASN A 492 32.15 4.15 1.47
C ASN A 492 32.06 5.59 0.93
N ARG A 493 33.01 5.98 0.06
CA ARG A 493 33.06 7.31 -0.55
C ARG A 493 31.75 7.77 -1.16
N THR A 494 31.00 6.88 -1.82
CA THR A 494 29.70 7.19 -2.42
C THR A 494 28.67 7.58 -1.37
N ALA A 495 28.57 6.80 -0.28
CA ALA A 495 27.69 7.12 0.83
C ALA A 495 28.11 8.40 1.57
N VAL A 496 29.42 8.66 1.72
CA VAL A 496 29.93 9.90 2.33
C VAL A 496 29.60 11.12 1.47
N ASN A 497 29.78 11.05 0.14
CA ASN A 497 29.35 12.10 -0.79
C ASN A 497 27.84 12.34 -0.69
N TYR A 498 27.05 11.27 -0.67
CA TYR A 498 25.60 11.37 -0.51
C TYR A 498 25.22 12.11 0.77
N LEU A 499 25.85 11.74 1.90
CA LEU A 499 25.59 12.40 3.18
C LEU A 499 26.02 13.87 3.17
N LYS A 500 27.17 14.18 2.55
CA LYS A 500 27.65 15.54 2.37
C LYS A 500 26.62 16.40 1.63
N ASP A 501 26.14 15.94 0.48
CA ASP A 501 25.25 16.71 -0.39
C ASP A 501 23.87 16.96 0.23
N ASN A 502 23.45 16.12 1.18
CA ASN A 502 22.10 16.16 1.75
C ASN A 502 22.03 16.60 3.22
N TYR A 503 23.14 16.48 3.97
CA TYR A 503 23.15 16.63 5.42
C TYR A 503 24.31 17.48 5.97
N GLN A 504 25.17 18.05 5.11
CA GLN A 504 26.19 19.00 5.57
C GLN A 504 25.60 20.37 5.88
N ARG A 505 25.94 20.91 7.05
CA ARG A 505 25.64 22.28 7.51
C ARG A 505 26.92 22.94 7.96
N GLY A 506 27.45 23.82 7.14
CA GLY A 506 28.77 24.41 7.33
C GLY A 506 29.85 23.33 7.45
N ARG A 507 30.69 23.41 8.48
CA ARG A 507 31.73 22.41 8.76
C ARG A 507 31.23 21.11 9.41
N VAL A 508 29.93 20.89 9.51
CA VAL A 508 29.38 19.74 10.23
C VAL A 508 28.54 18.89 9.28
N LEU A 509 28.82 17.59 9.25
CA LEU A 509 27.94 16.58 8.64
C LEU A 509 27.12 15.94 9.76
N GLU A 510 25.82 16.17 9.72
CA GLU A 510 24.88 15.78 10.79
C GLU A 510 23.70 15.01 10.19
N ALA A 511 23.62 13.70 10.45
CA ALA A 511 22.56 12.86 9.91
C ALA A 511 22.04 11.87 10.96
N MET A 512 20.72 11.70 11.01
CA MET A 512 20.11 10.55 11.66
C MET A 512 20.08 9.38 10.68
N ILE A 513 20.73 8.28 11.05
CA ILE A 513 20.67 7.02 10.32
C ILE A 513 19.88 5.99 11.15
N TYR A 514 19.33 5.01 10.45
CA TYR A 514 18.59 3.90 11.03
C TYR A 514 19.30 2.60 10.65
N ILE A 515 19.35 1.67 11.60
CA ILE A 515 19.90 0.34 11.39
C ILE A 515 18.82 -0.71 11.54
N ASP A 516 18.73 -1.59 10.54
CA ASP A 516 18.12 -2.91 10.69
C ASP A 516 19.23 -3.93 10.92
N LEU A 517 19.08 -4.78 11.93
CA LEU A 517 20.12 -5.66 12.44
C LEU A 517 19.57 -7.06 12.75
N THR A 518 20.21 -8.08 12.21
CA THR A 518 19.97 -9.49 12.53
C THR A 518 21.18 -10.06 13.25
N VAL A 519 21.00 -10.51 14.50
CA VAL A 519 22.03 -11.13 15.34
C VAL A 519 21.82 -12.63 15.36
N HIS A 520 22.88 -13.38 15.06
CA HIS A 520 22.91 -14.83 15.17
C HIS A 520 23.81 -15.25 16.33
N GLY A 521 23.40 -16.27 17.06
CA GLY A 521 24.21 -16.78 18.15
C GLY A 521 23.79 -18.17 18.61
N LYS A 522 24.27 -18.54 19.79
CA LYS A 522 23.88 -19.74 20.51
C LYS A 522 23.63 -19.41 21.97
N LEU A 523 22.58 -19.95 22.59
CA LEU A 523 22.50 -20.01 24.05
C LEU A 523 22.98 -21.39 24.46
N SER A 524 24.12 -21.46 25.14
CA SER A 524 24.92 -22.69 25.23
C SER A 524 25.16 -23.26 23.81
N ASN A 525 24.51 -24.38 23.44
CA ASN A 525 24.64 -25.01 22.12
C ASN A 525 23.46 -24.79 21.18
N LEU A 526 22.36 -24.18 21.65
CA LEU A 526 21.14 -23.99 20.85
C LEU A 526 21.28 -22.73 19.97
N PRO A 527 21.19 -22.84 18.63
CA PRO A 527 21.28 -21.68 17.75
C PRO A 527 20.06 -20.76 17.91
N PHE A 528 20.27 -19.46 17.74
CA PHE A 528 19.20 -18.47 17.70
C PHE A 528 19.46 -17.39 16.65
N THR A 529 18.39 -16.69 16.27
CA THR A 529 18.42 -15.47 15.45
C THR A 529 17.48 -14.42 16.04
N ILE A 530 17.92 -13.17 16.16
CA ILE A 530 17.09 -12.02 16.57
C ILE A 530 17.21 -10.91 15.54
N THR A 531 16.09 -10.29 15.19
CA THR A 531 16.06 -9.11 14.31
C THR A 531 15.60 -7.87 15.07
N PHE A 532 16.30 -6.76 14.88
CA PHE A 532 15.97 -5.42 15.36
C PHE A 532 15.77 -4.51 14.13
N SER A 533 14.78 -3.63 14.18
CA SER A 533 14.47 -2.72 13.08
C SER A 533 14.48 -1.28 13.55
N GLU A 534 14.89 -0.37 12.66
CA GLU A 534 14.86 1.08 12.87
C GLU A 534 15.61 1.58 14.12
N ILE A 535 16.76 0.99 14.46
CA ILE A 535 17.60 1.48 15.56
C ILE A 535 18.17 2.86 15.18
N PRO A 536 17.79 3.96 15.87
CA PRO A 536 18.25 5.29 15.50
C PRO A 536 19.68 5.52 15.98
N LEU A 537 20.54 5.97 15.07
CA LEU A 537 21.92 6.36 15.37
C LEU A 537 22.19 7.73 14.77
N TYR A 538 22.79 8.61 15.57
CA TYR A 538 23.10 9.95 15.15
C TYR A 538 24.56 10.05 14.74
N ILE A 539 24.80 10.49 13.50
CA ILE A 539 26.12 10.76 12.95
C ILE A 539 26.42 12.25 13.09
N TYR A 540 27.55 12.56 13.72
CA TYR A 540 28.10 13.91 13.81
C TYR A 540 29.59 13.88 13.44
N VAL A 541 29.95 14.47 12.30
CA VAL A 541 31.33 14.56 11.84
C VAL A 541 31.69 16.01 11.57
N THR A 542 32.76 16.51 12.20
CA THR A 542 33.31 17.83 11.87
C THR A 542 34.26 17.68 10.68
N LEU A 543 33.90 18.31 9.57
CA LEU A 543 34.70 18.38 8.36
C LEU A 543 35.71 19.54 8.46
N PRO A 544 36.88 19.42 7.82
CA PRO A 544 37.93 20.44 7.93
C PRO A 544 37.62 21.75 7.19
N TYR A 545 36.56 21.78 6.38
CA TYR A 545 36.18 22.92 5.55
C TYR A 545 34.66 23.18 5.56
N ASP A 546 34.29 24.41 5.21
CA ASP A 546 32.92 24.90 5.00
C ASP A 546 32.61 24.77 3.48
N PRO A 547 31.47 24.19 3.05
CA PRO A 547 31.25 23.78 1.67
C PRO A 547 31.10 24.93 0.67
#